data_AF-A0A0A9YTE2-F1
#
_entry.id   AF-A0A0A9YTE2-F1
#
_cell.length_a   1.000
_cell.length_b   1.000
_cell.length_c   1.000
_cell.angle_alpha   90.00
_cell.angle_beta   90.00
_cell.angle_gamma   90.00
#
_symmetry.space_group_name_H-M   'P 1'
#
loop_
_entity.id
_entity.type
_entity.pdbx_description
1 polymer ?
#
loop_
_entity_poly.entity_id
_entity_poly.type
_entity_poly.pdbx_seq_one_letter_code
_entity_poly.pdbx_strand_id
1 'polypeptide(L)'
;MKIWLLLAVAFTIYGLSESARGGRGGGKLRGGRRGMGSRMPILIHRTPGSKDYYDHKDGAKIVKASHFELDYMLGRKITFFCMATGYPRPMITWFKDGIELYAHKYFQVHEWPVGNDTMKSKMEIDPTTQKDAGYYECQADNQYAIDRRGFRTDYVIYTY
;
A
#
# COMPACT_ATOMS: atom_id res chain seq x y z
N MET A 1 64.76 -61.97 -1.72
CA MET A 1 65.19 -60.72 -2.40
C MET A 1 63.95 -59.99 -2.92
N LYS A 2 63.88 -58.65 -2.73
CA LYS A 2 62.84 -57.66 -3.13
C LYS A 2 61.59 -57.66 -2.22
N ILE A 3 61.43 -56.82 -1.18
CA ILE A 3 61.32 -55.34 -1.01
C ILE A 3 60.08 -54.72 -1.69
N TRP A 4 59.50 -53.73 -0.98
CA TRP A 4 58.47 -52.71 -1.29
C TRP A 4 57.10 -53.01 -0.66
N LEU A 5 56.39 -52.13 0.08
CA LEU A 5 56.62 -50.84 0.75
C LEU A 5 55.37 -50.59 1.66
N LEU A 6 55.60 -49.96 2.81
CA LEU A 6 54.82 -48.91 3.50
C LEU A 6 53.31 -49.06 3.84
N LEU A 7 53.08 -49.24 5.15
CA LEU A 7 52.29 -48.40 6.10
C LEU A 7 50.89 -47.87 5.70
N ALA A 8 49.86 -48.38 6.40
CA ALA A 8 48.51 -47.81 6.45
C ALA A 8 48.13 -47.33 7.87
N VAL A 9 48.24 -46.01 8.04
CA VAL A 9 47.34 -45.03 8.69
C VAL A 9 46.55 -45.39 9.97
N ALA A 10 47.03 -44.78 11.06
CA ALA A 10 46.38 -44.08 12.18
C ALA A 10 44.89 -44.32 12.56
N PHE A 11 44.72 -44.78 13.80
CA PHE A 11 43.57 -44.56 14.68
C PHE A 11 43.45 -43.07 15.07
N THR A 12 42.25 -42.48 14.97
CA THR A 12 41.76 -41.53 16.00
C THR A 12 40.23 -41.49 16.02
N ILE A 13 39.73 -41.59 17.25
CA ILE A 13 38.35 -41.71 17.67
C ILE A 13 37.74 -40.29 17.75
N TYR A 14 36.59 -40.03 17.13
CA TYR A 14 35.84 -38.80 17.37
C TYR A 14 35.06 -38.95 18.70
N GLY A 15 35.46 -38.18 19.70
CA GLY A 15 34.79 -38.03 20.99
C GLY A 15 33.65 -37.00 20.95
N LEU A 16 32.64 -37.26 21.79
CA LEU A 16 31.37 -36.55 21.97
C LEU A 16 31.47 -35.31 22.87
N SER A 17 30.56 -34.37 22.60
CA SER A 17 29.88 -33.43 23.52
C SER A 17 30.64 -32.23 24.07
N GLU A 18 30.09 -31.03 23.84
CA GLU A 18 29.70 -30.14 24.94
C GLU A 18 28.72 -29.01 24.53
N SER A 19 27.59 -28.96 25.26
CA SER A 19 26.97 -27.78 25.87
C SER A 19 26.28 -26.69 25.03
N ALA A 20 24.94 -26.70 25.11
CA ALA A 20 24.05 -25.60 24.78
C ALA A 20 24.27 -24.38 25.71
N ARG A 21 24.31 -23.16 25.14
CA ARG A 21 24.26 -21.90 25.90
C ARG A 21 23.00 -21.12 25.53
N GLY A 22 22.04 -21.10 26.46
CA GLY A 22 20.90 -20.18 26.46
C GLY A 22 21.31 -18.82 27.03
N GLY A 23 21.10 -17.75 26.26
CA GLY A 23 21.36 -16.37 26.69
C GLY A 23 20.13 -15.74 27.36
N ARG A 24 20.23 -15.41 28.65
CA ARG A 24 19.31 -14.52 29.38
C ARG A 24 19.83 -13.08 29.29
N GLY A 25 19.12 -12.19 28.62
CA GLY A 25 19.39 -10.75 28.62
C GLY A 25 18.33 -9.99 29.42
N GLY A 26 18.59 -9.74 30.71
CA GLY A 26 17.78 -8.87 31.56
C GLY A 26 18.25 -7.42 31.47
N GLY A 27 17.51 -6.57 30.76
CA GLY A 27 17.72 -5.12 30.72
C GLY A 27 16.83 -4.40 31.73
N LYS A 28 17.43 -3.72 32.71
CA LYS A 28 16.76 -2.88 33.71
C LYS A 28 15.93 -1.76 33.06
N LEU A 29 14.63 -1.75 33.35
CA LEU A 29 13.74 -0.60 33.12
C LEU A 29 14.17 0.56 34.01
N ARG A 30 14.59 1.67 33.40
CA ARG A 30 14.71 2.97 34.07
C ARG A 30 13.56 3.86 33.61
N GLY A 31 12.67 4.19 34.54
CA GLY A 31 11.47 4.96 34.30
C GLY A 31 11.75 6.35 33.74
N GLY A 32 11.00 6.71 32.70
CA GLY A 32 10.85 8.07 32.20
C GLY A 32 9.36 8.33 31.94
N ARG A 33 8.73 9.13 32.80
CA ARG A 33 7.39 9.68 32.60
C ARG A 33 7.40 10.60 31.37
N ARG A 34 6.68 10.27 30.29
CA ARG A 34 6.30 11.23 29.23
C ARG A 34 4.93 10.92 28.64
N GLY A 35 4.01 11.86 28.86
CA GLY A 35 3.02 12.36 27.90
C GLY A 35 2.14 11.37 27.13
N MET A 36 0.87 11.33 27.50
CA MET A 36 -0.24 10.87 26.67
C MET A 36 -0.33 11.77 25.42
N GLY A 37 -0.29 11.18 24.23
CA GLY A 37 -0.59 11.83 22.95
C GLY A 37 0.60 11.99 21.99
N SER A 38 0.92 10.96 21.22
CA SER A 38 1.21 11.08 19.77
C SER A 38 1.35 9.69 19.17
N ARG A 39 0.68 9.48 18.04
CA ARG A 39 0.63 8.26 17.22
C ARG A 39 1.90 7.41 17.34
N MET A 40 1.76 6.17 17.85
CA MET A 40 2.80 5.17 17.57
C MET A 40 2.92 5.09 16.05
N PRO A 41 4.11 5.24 15.44
CA PRO A 41 4.27 4.77 14.08
C PRO A 41 3.95 3.27 14.11
N ILE A 42 3.14 2.79 13.16
CA ILE A 42 3.01 1.34 12.97
C ILE A 42 4.43 0.87 12.68
N LEU A 43 5.07 0.22 13.65
CA LEU A 43 6.28 -0.53 13.45
C LEU A 43 5.88 -1.76 12.64
N ILE A 44 5.68 -1.57 11.33
CA ILE A 44 5.78 -2.68 10.40
C ILE A 44 7.25 -3.07 10.50
N HIS A 45 7.53 -4.15 11.23
CA HIS A 45 8.81 -4.81 11.17
C HIS A 45 9.03 -5.14 9.69
N ARG A 46 9.79 -4.30 8.97
CA ARG A 46 10.17 -4.51 7.56
C ARG A 46 11.11 -5.70 7.52
N THR A 47 10.56 -6.90 7.67
CA THR A 47 11.25 -8.11 7.30
C THR A 47 11.41 -8.07 5.78
N PRO A 48 12.50 -8.59 5.22
CA PRO A 48 12.70 -8.66 3.77
C PRO A 48 11.47 -9.24 3.04
N GLY A 49 10.80 -10.25 3.61
CA GLY A 49 9.58 -10.84 3.05
C GLY A 49 8.35 -9.90 3.00
N SER A 50 8.24 -8.92 3.90
CA SER A 50 7.16 -7.91 3.84
C SER A 50 7.37 -6.89 2.73
N LYS A 51 8.62 -6.62 2.35
CA LYS A 51 8.94 -5.66 1.30
C LYS A 51 8.49 -6.18 -0.06
N ASP A 52 8.77 -7.45 -0.34
CA ASP A 52 8.36 -8.09 -1.61
C ASP A 52 6.83 -8.19 -1.74
N TYR A 53 6.11 -8.27 -0.61
CA TYR A 53 4.64 -8.23 -0.59
C TYR A 53 4.10 -6.85 -0.99
N TYR A 54 4.66 -5.75 -0.46
CA TYR A 54 4.18 -4.39 -0.78
C TYR A 54 4.74 -3.85 -2.11
N ASP A 55 5.91 -4.31 -2.55
CA ASP A 55 6.58 -3.86 -3.77
C ASP A 55 6.44 -4.89 -4.92
N HIS A 56 5.33 -5.65 -4.96
CA HIS A 56 5.12 -6.66 -6.01
C HIS A 56 5.14 -5.99 -7.40
N LYS A 57 6.00 -6.49 -8.29
CA LYS A 57 6.23 -5.91 -9.63
C LYS A 57 4.94 -5.76 -10.46
N ASP A 58 4.01 -6.70 -10.28
CA ASP A 58 2.74 -6.75 -11.00
C ASP A 58 1.57 -6.17 -10.18
N GLY A 59 1.85 -5.59 -9.01
CA GLY A 59 0.86 -4.97 -8.13
C GLY A 59 0.15 -3.76 -8.76
N ALA A 60 -1.08 -3.52 -8.34
CA ALA A 60 -1.82 -2.33 -8.75
C ALA A 60 -1.07 -1.07 -8.30
N LYS A 61 -0.90 -0.12 -9.22
CA LYS A 61 -0.21 1.14 -8.96
C LYS A 61 -0.90 2.29 -9.68
N ILE A 62 -1.31 3.30 -8.94
CA ILE A 62 -1.91 4.52 -9.48
C ILE A 62 -0.79 5.41 -10.02
N VAL A 63 -0.80 5.60 -11.34
CA VAL A 63 0.22 6.34 -12.08
C VAL A 63 -0.18 7.79 -12.35
N LYS A 64 -1.49 8.09 -12.41
CA LYS A 64 -2.03 9.44 -12.53
C LYS A 64 -3.35 9.54 -11.77
N ALA A 65 -3.59 10.65 -11.09
CA ALA A 65 -4.85 10.94 -10.41
C ALA A 65 -5.12 12.45 -10.39
N SER A 66 -6.33 12.84 -10.01
CA SER A 66 -6.68 14.23 -9.71
C SER A 66 -5.78 14.83 -8.63
N HIS A 67 -5.72 16.17 -8.61
CA HIS A 67 -4.97 16.93 -7.60
C HIS A 67 -5.48 16.65 -6.18
N PHE A 68 -4.57 16.80 -5.21
CA PHE A 68 -4.87 16.57 -3.79
C PHE A 68 -5.97 17.49 -3.25
N GLU A 69 -6.11 18.70 -3.78
CA GLU A 69 -7.16 19.65 -3.41
C GLU A 69 -7.83 20.16 -4.70
N LEU A 70 -9.16 20.10 -4.75
CA LEU A 70 -9.96 20.56 -5.88
C LEU A 70 -11.22 21.29 -5.40
N ASP A 71 -11.25 22.60 -5.62
CA ASP A 71 -12.42 23.42 -5.33
C ASP A 71 -13.44 23.37 -6.48
N TYR A 72 -14.73 23.39 -6.15
CA TYR A 72 -15.81 23.44 -7.15
C TYR A 72 -16.82 24.55 -6.90
N MET A 73 -17.49 24.94 -7.99
CA MET A 73 -18.59 25.90 -7.94
C MET A 73 -19.91 25.16 -7.82
N LEU A 74 -20.75 25.57 -6.87
CA LEU A 74 -22.08 25.01 -6.68
C LEU A 74 -22.92 25.06 -7.97
N GLY A 75 -23.67 24.00 -8.24
CA GLY A 75 -24.51 23.87 -9.43
C GLY A 75 -23.75 23.61 -10.73
N ARG A 76 -22.42 23.52 -10.69
CA ARG A 76 -21.58 23.15 -11.83
C ARG A 76 -21.13 21.69 -11.73
N LYS A 77 -20.57 21.19 -12.82
CA LYS A 77 -19.99 19.86 -12.87
C LYS A 77 -18.58 19.84 -12.27
N ILE A 78 -18.29 18.84 -11.44
CA ILE A 78 -16.93 18.48 -11.03
C ILE A 78 -16.56 17.11 -11.62
N THR A 79 -15.27 16.90 -11.82
CA THR A 79 -14.73 15.67 -12.41
C THR A 79 -13.46 15.26 -11.69
N PHE A 80 -13.34 13.97 -11.43
CA PHE A 80 -12.12 13.36 -10.92
C PHE A 80 -11.63 12.26 -11.85
N PHE A 81 -10.33 12.04 -11.82
CA PHE A 81 -9.65 11.11 -12.70
C PHE A 81 -8.67 10.25 -11.93
N CYS A 82 -8.58 8.97 -12.28
CA CYS A 82 -7.61 8.03 -11.74
C CYS A 82 -7.18 7.06 -12.85
N MET A 83 -5.89 6.76 -12.93
CA MET A 83 -5.30 5.81 -13.87
C MET A 83 -4.34 4.92 -13.13
N ALA A 84 -4.56 3.62 -13.21
CA ALA A 84 -3.77 2.62 -12.55
C ALA A 84 -3.25 1.56 -13.52
N THR A 85 -2.06 1.06 -13.25
CA THR A 85 -1.38 -0.01 -14.00
C THR A 85 -1.17 -1.21 -13.10
N GLY A 86 -1.19 -2.42 -13.64
CA GLY A 86 -0.90 -3.66 -12.92
C GLY A 86 -1.20 -4.88 -13.78
N TYR A 87 -0.72 -6.04 -13.37
CA TYR A 87 -0.99 -7.30 -14.09
C TYR A 87 -1.37 -8.41 -13.11
N PRO A 88 -2.64 -8.84 -13.02
CA PRO A 88 -3.79 -8.47 -13.83
C PRO A 88 -4.15 -6.98 -13.73
N ARG A 89 -4.82 -6.49 -14.77
CA ARG A 89 -5.32 -5.11 -14.86
C ARG A 89 -6.07 -4.76 -13.57
N PRO A 90 -5.76 -3.62 -12.93
CA PRO A 90 -6.42 -3.25 -11.68
C PRO A 90 -7.87 -2.83 -11.92
N MET A 91 -8.71 -3.10 -10.93
CA MET A 91 -10.05 -2.55 -10.80
C MET A 91 -9.97 -1.22 -10.02
N ILE A 92 -10.73 -0.21 -10.44
CA ILE A 92 -10.76 1.08 -9.74
C ILE A 92 -12.10 1.24 -9.03
N THR A 93 -12.06 1.57 -7.75
CA THR A 93 -13.24 1.85 -6.93
C THR A 93 -13.10 3.24 -6.31
N TRP A 94 -14.19 4.00 -6.30
CA TRP A 94 -14.22 5.35 -5.74
C TRP A 94 -14.90 5.37 -4.37
N PHE A 95 -14.35 6.19 -3.47
CA PHE A 95 -14.86 6.37 -2.12
C PHE A 95 -15.06 7.86 -1.82
N LYS A 96 -16.02 8.18 -0.96
CA LYS A 96 -16.18 9.48 -0.29
C LYS A 96 -16.28 9.25 1.20
N ASP A 97 -15.42 9.92 1.96
CA ASP A 97 -15.36 9.87 3.42
C ASP A 97 -15.30 8.43 3.96
N GLY A 98 -14.60 7.55 3.23
CA GLY A 98 -14.43 6.12 3.54
C GLY A 98 -15.57 5.21 3.08
N ILE A 99 -16.62 5.75 2.46
CA ILE A 99 -17.77 5.00 1.95
C ILE A 99 -17.65 4.84 0.43
N GLU A 100 -17.83 3.62 -0.07
CA GLU A 100 -17.82 3.32 -1.50
C GLU A 100 -18.96 4.04 -2.24
N LEU A 101 -18.65 4.60 -3.40
CA LEU A 101 -19.59 5.32 -4.25
C LEU A 101 -20.09 4.43 -5.39
N TYR A 102 -21.40 4.40 -5.57
CA TYR A 102 -22.05 3.71 -6.68
C TYR A 102 -22.70 4.71 -7.63
N ALA A 103 -22.60 4.42 -8.94
CA ALA A 103 -23.19 5.25 -9.98
C ALA A 103 -24.70 5.44 -9.76
N HIS A 104 -25.17 6.69 -9.87
CA HIS A 104 -26.57 7.08 -9.78
C HIS A 104 -26.82 8.33 -10.63
N LYS A 105 -28.06 8.81 -10.71
CA LYS A 105 -28.45 9.92 -11.61
C LYS A 105 -27.50 11.14 -11.65
N TYR A 106 -26.93 11.52 -10.51
CA TYR A 106 -26.08 12.71 -10.35
C TYR A 106 -24.59 12.39 -10.17
N PHE A 107 -24.22 11.11 -10.10
CA PHE A 107 -22.85 10.64 -9.97
C PHE A 107 -22.60 9.53 -10.99
N GLN A 108 -21.73 9.78 -11.96
CA GLN A 108 -21.42 8.84 -13.03
C GLN A 108 -19.97 8.42 -12.95
N VAL A 109 -19.70 7.15 -13.23
CA VAL A 109 -18.34 6.61 -13.36
C VAL A 109 -18.17 6.09 -14.78
N HIS A 110 -17.06 6.46 -15.41
CA HIS A 110 -16.70 6.04 -16.74
C HIS A 110 -15.32 5.40 -16.71
N GLU A 111 -15.23 4.18 -17.21
CA GLU A 111 -14.01 3.38 -17.18
C GLU A 111 -13.55 3.02 -18.59
N TRP A 112 -12.25 3.08 -18.81
CA TRP A 112 -11.64 2.76 -20.09
C TRP A 112 -10.39 1.90 -19.88
N PRO A 113 -10.42 0.63 -20.31
CA PRO A 113 -9.22 -0.18 -20.36
C PRO A 113 -8.24 0.38 -21.39
N VAL A 114 -6.96 0.49 -21.03
CA VAL A 114 -5.87 0.84 -21.94
C VAL A 114 -4.89 -0.32 -21.99
N GLY A 115 -4.68 -0.91 -23.16
CA GLY A 115 -3.87 -2.13 -23.28
C GLY A 115 -4.43 -3.27 -22.42
N ASN A 116 -3.56 -4.12 -21.89
CA ASN A 116 -3.93 -5.28 -21.07
C ASN A 116 -3.68 -5.08 -19.56
N ASP A 117 -2.97 -4.03 -19.17
CA ASP A 117 -2.45 -3.81 -17.82
C ASP A 117 -2.97 -2.52 -17.16
N THR A 118 -3.60 -1.63 -17.94
CA THR A 118 -3.95 -0.29 -17.46
C THR A 118 -5.46 -0.09 -17.44
N MET A 119 -5.95 0.54 -16.37
CA MET A 119 -7.34 1.00 -16.25
C MET A 119 -7.36 2.52 -16.03
N LYS A 120 -8.20 3.23 -16.77
CA LYS A 120 -8.56 4.62 -16.53
C LYS A 120 -9.97 4.68 -16.00
N SER A 121 -10.21 5.47 -14.96
CA SER A 121 -11.54 5.74 -14.42
C SER A 121 -11.71 7.24 -14.23
N LYS A 122 -12.90 7.74 -14.57
CA LYS A 122 -13.31 9.13 -14.39
C LYS A 122 -14.65 9.13 -13.70
N MET A 123 -14.76 9.87 -12.60
CA MET A 123 -16.04 10.10 -11.93
C MET A 123 -16.49 11.55 -12.13
N GLU A 124 -17.79 11.76 -12.29
CA GLU A 124 -18.42 13.06 -12.52
C GLU A 124 -19.59 13.25 -11.56
N ILE A 125 -19.68 14.42 -10.93
CA ILE A 125 -20.87 14.85 -10.18
C ILE A 125 -21.46 16.07 -10.89
N ASP A 126 -22.73 15.97 -11.27
CA ASP A 126 -23.45 17.02 -12.00
C ASP A 126 -24.97 16.98 -11.70
N PRO A 127 -25.57 18.05 -11.14
CA PRO A 127 -24.93 19.26 -10.62
C PRO A 127 -24.35 19.06 -9.21
N THR A 128 -23.29 19.78 -8.88
CA THR A 128 -22.71 19.77 -7.53
C THR A 128 -23.53 20.55 -6.51
N THR A 129 -23.45 20.12 -5.26
CA THR A 129 -24.10 20.66 -4.08
C THR A 129 -23.07 20.83 -2.95
N GLN A 130 -23.46 21.51 -1.87
CA GLN A 130 -22.58 21.66 -0.68
C GLN A 130 -22.24 20.31 -0.01
N LYS A 131 -23.07 19.28 -0.23
CA LYS A 131 -22.86 17.93 0.36
C LYS A 131 -21.76 17.13 -0.35
N ASP A 132 -21.35 17.59 -1.53
CA ASP A 132 -20.31 16.94 -2.32
C ASP A 132 -18.89 17.33 -1.84
N ALA A 133 -18.77 18.23 -0.87
CA ALA A 133 -17.51 18.50 -0.19
C ALA A 133 -17.13 17.30 0.68
N GLY A 134 -15.84 17.01 0.75
CA GLY A 134 -15.34 15.87 1.52
C GLY A 134 -13.98 15.37 1.05
N TYR A 135 -13.60 14.21 1.59
CA TYR A 135 -12.41 13.50 1.17
C TYR A 135 -12.81 12.35 0.27
N TYR A 136 -12.33 12.36 -0.96
CA TYR A 136 -12.56 11.30 -1.91
C TYR A 136 -11.27 10.50 -2.10
N GLU A 137 -11.42 9.24 -2.48
CA GLU A 137 -10.30 8.34 -2.73
C GLU A 137 -10.59 7.46 -3.94
N CYS A 138 -9.63 7.33 -4.86
CA CYS A 138 -9.61 6.20 -5.78
C CYS A 138 -8.74 5.10 -5.19
N GLN A 139 -9.29 3.89 -5.14
CA GLN A 139 -8.59 2.66 -4.83
C GLN A 139 -8.39 1.86 -6.11
N ALA A 140 -7.14 1.52 -6.42
CA ALA A 140 -6.80 0.55 -7.45
C ALA A 140 -6.45 -0.78 -6.79
N ASP A 141 -7.13 -1.85 -7.18
CA ASP A 141 -6.99 -3.16 -6.58
C ASP A 141 -6.65 -4.22 -7.63
N ASN A 142 -5.67 -5.07 -7.33
CA ASN A 142 -5.47 -6.34 -8.00
C ASN A 142 -5.00 -7.40 -6.98
N GLN A 143 -4.89 -8.65 -7.44
CA GLN A 143 -4.54 -9.78 -6.56
C GLN A 143 -3.20 -9.65 -5.81
N TYR A 144 -2.34 -8.71 -6.20
CA TYR A 144 -1.00 -8.55 -5.63
C TYR A 144 -0.85 -7.32 -4.75
N ALA A 145 -1.57 -6.22 -5.03
CA ALA A 145 -1.48 -5.00 -4.25
C ALA A 145 -2.74 -4.13 -4.37
N ILE A 146 -2.94 -3.28 -3.37
CA ILE A 146 -3.93 -2.21 -3.35
C ILE A 146 -3.17 -0.88 -3.25
N ASP A 147 -3.42 0.03 -4.18
CA ASP A 147 -2.92 1.41 -4.14
C ASP A 147 -4.09 2.39 -4.00
N ARG A 148 -3.89 3.49 -3.28
CA ARG A 148 -4.93 4.47 -2.97
C ARG A 148 -4.42 5.89 -3.15
N ARG A 149 -5.23 6.74 -3.79
CA ARG A 149 -4.97 8.17 -3.91
C ARG A 149 -6.21 8.95 -3.52
N GLY A 150 -6.07 9.77 -2.48
CA GLY A 150 -7.15 10.64 -2.05
C GLY A 150 -6.93 12.11 -2.36
N PHE A 151 -8.04 12.80 -2.43
CA PHE A 151 -8.17 14.19 -2.82
C PHE A 151 -9.32 14.82 -2.03
N ARG A 152 -9.09 16.03 -1.54
CA ARG A 152 -10.03 16.81 -0.77
C ARG A 152 -10.74 17.79 -1.68
N THR A 153 -12.04 17.96 -1.49
CA THR A 153 -12.82 18.97 -2.19
C THR A 153 -13.58 19.86 -1.24
N ASP A 154 -13.69 21.12 -1.64
CA ASP A 154 -14.53 22.12 -0.99
C ASP A 154 -15.25 22.95 -2.05
N TYR A 155 -16.30 23.66 -1.64
CA TYR A 155 -17.04 24.53 -2.54
C TYR A 155 -16.64 25.99 -2.35
N VAL A 156 -16.60 26.73 -3.46
CA VAL A 156 -16.43 28.18 -3.45
C VAL A 156 -17.78 28.87 -3.68
N ILE A 157 -18.08 29.88 -2.87
CA ILE A 157 -19.21 30.78 -3.06
C ILE A 157 -18.66 32.07 -3.66
N TYR A 158 -19.05 32.40 -4.90
CA TYR A 158 -18.87 33.75 -5.40
C TYR A 158 -20.06 34.60 -4.95
N THR A 159 -19.82 35.48 -3.98
CA THR A 159 -20.68 36.61 -3.71
C THR A 159 -20.33 37.70 -4.72
N TYR A 160 -21.28 38.05 -5.60
CA TYR A 160 -21.19 39.26 -6.43
C TYR A 160 -21.53 40.49 -5.61
#